data_AF-A0AA91YAY8-F1
#
_entry.id   AF-A0AA91YAY8-F1
#
_cell.length_a   1.000
_cell.length_b   1.000
_cell.length_c   1.000
_cell.angle_alpha   90.00
_cell.angle_beta   90.00
_cell.angle_gamma   90.00
#
_symmetry.space_group_name_H-M   'P 1'
#
loop_
_entity.id
_entity.type
_entity.pdbx_description
1 polymer ?
#
loop_
_entity_poly.entity_id
_entity_poly.type
_entity_poly.pdbx_seq_one_letter_code
_entity_poly.pdbx_strand_id
1 'polypeptide(L)'
;MKKNYILKLLLIVAFNLSLHSCRTEDEITRNTKELANKFQVFIPPTETAKVDYPQGFAFLFKEYDRIHNTNFTGLKISEKEVFSQKGNISEEHIDFSISSQAMKLDNGEIWVYFPVVENGQVTKIVIGMLQNDETYVKLGNLDQGEEYNQMVLQKFKQAYLKKTLSTSTNKGKEPTCGFEGLPPCDIDVIDIPPPRGPYHNTPYLGTNPSEGGGGGGGCAPYNNCGGGGGGITPPPQNPCNRLKIQTTNPEFKSNVTTLEGKTGDDHENGFRMGTNSDGTIQNQILQNKPGTQQVDMSIFPNTITLMHSHYDGLYPIFSPGDILLFNQWIIWAQNWNSIATNTPKIPLNNLTFTLVTSWGNYSFTFDGTNSSAFPNYTQQEFDNLNNQYQEMLNGAVSVANVSGSVNYNMQELEKQFLKFMDKNMSMSGAKLFRTGEGGNTALSLVNGNLNENNCP
;
A
#
# COMPACT_ATOMS: atom_id res chain seq x y z
N MET A 1 -39.17 7.97 60.60
CA MET A 1 -37.90 8.61 60.18
C MET A 1 -36.97 7.62 59.45
N LYS A 2 -37.29 7.17 58.22
CA LYS A 2 -36.41 6.22 57.46
C LYS A 2 -36.45 6.35 55.91
N LYS A 3 -37.04 7.40 55.32
CA LYS A 3 -37.11 7.55 53.85
C LYS A 3 -36.04 8.45 53.22
N ASN A 4 -35.39 9.32 54.00
CA ASN A 4 -34.42 10.29 53.46
C ASN A 4 -32.96 9.79 53.40
N TYR A 5 -32.67 8.59 53.92
CA TYR A 5 -31.31 8.04 53.93
C TYR A 5 -30.98 7.25 52.66
N ILE A 6 -31.97 6.62 52.03
CA ILE A 6 -31.77 5.82 50.81
C ILE A 6 -31.44 6.71 49.61
N LEU A 7 -32.10 7.87 49.51
CA LEU A 7 -31.84 8.84 48.43
C LEU A 7 -30.43 9.47 48.55
N LYS A 8 -29.98 9.74 49.78
CA LYS A 8 -28.63 10.24 50.04
C LYS A 8 -27.55 9.19 49.75
N LEU A 9 -27.83 7.91 49.98
CA LEU A 9 -26.90 6.82 49.67
C LEU A 9 -26.72 6.63 48.15
N LEU A 10 -27.81 6.73 47.38
CA LEU A 10 -27.77 6.60 45.91
C LEU A 10 -27.00 7.76 45.24
N LEU A 11 -27.10 8.98 45.77
CA LEU A 11 -26.33 10.13 45.27
C LEU A 11 -24.82 9.99 45.53
N ILE A 12 -24.42 9.36 46.63
CA ILE A 12 -22.98 9.14 46.95
C ILE A 12 -22.38 8.05 46.06
N VAL A 13 -23.15 7.00 45.72
CA VAL A 13 -22.68 5.94 44.80
C VAL A 13 -22.54 6.47 43.36
N ALA A 14 -23.46 7.33 42.90
CA ALA A 14 -23.36 7.96 41.59
C ALA A 14 -22.14 8.89 41.45
N PHE A 15 -21.74 9.57 42.53
CA PHE A 15 -20.58 10.50 42.51
C PHE A 15 -19.22 9.77 42.53
N ASN A 16 -19.16 8.55 43.08
CA ASN A 16 -17.91 7.76 43.07
C ASN A 16 -17.68 7.03 41.73
N LEU A 17 -18.74 6.72 40.97
CA LEU A 17 -18.62 6.15 39.63
C LEU A 17 -18.14 7.17 38.58
N SER A 18 -18.32 8.48 38.82
CA SER A 18 -17.81 9.54 37.93
C SER A 18 -16.32 9.87 38.12
N LEU A 19 -15.65 9.37 39.17
CA LEU A 19 -14.24 9.67 39.44
C LEU A 19 -13.26 8.59 38.95
N HIS A 20 -13.75 7.46 38.44
CA HIS A 20 -12.92 6.41 37.82
C HIS A 20 -12.80 6.52 36.28
N SER A 21 -13.46 7.48 35.64
CA SER A 21 -13.41 7.66 34.16
C SER A 21 -12.40 8.70 33.67
N CYS A 22 -11.52 9.23 34.53
CA CYS A 22 -10.50 10.20 34.12
C CYS A 22 -9.09 9.71 34.50
N ARG A 23 -8.60 8.63 33.87
CA ARG A 23 -7.16 8.29 33.81
C ARG A 23 -6.90 7.12 32.85
N THR A 24 -6.95 7.40 31.55
CA THR A 24 -6.40 6.51 30.51
C THR A 24 -5.98 7.25 29.23
N GLU A 25 -6.26 8.55 29.08
CA GLU A 25 -5.93 9.28 27.85
C GLU A 25 -4.47 9.78 27.77
N ASP A 26 -3.83 10.08 28.91
CA ASP A 26 -2.49 10.69 28.91
C ASP A 26 -1.36 9.72 28.51
N GLU A 27 -1.50 8.42 28.78
CA GLU A 27 -0.47 7.41 28.48
C GLU A 27 -0.53 6.95 27.01
N ILE A 28 -1.75 6.84 26.46
CA ILE A 28 -2.00 6.50 25.04
C ILE A 28 -1.51 7.62 24.11
N THR A 29 -1.72 8.88 24.49
CA THR A 29 -1.32 10.04 23.68
C THR A 29 0.21 10.19 23.59
N ARG A 30 0.95 9.79 24.62
CA ARG A 30 2.42 9.86 24.65
C ARG A 30 3.06 8.81 23.72
N ASN A 31 2.59 7.57 23.78
CA ASN A 31 3.07 6.47 22.93
C ASN A 31 2.77 6.72 21.43
N THR A 32 1.65 7.36 21.12
CA THR A 32 1.26 7.65 19.72
C THR A 32 2.14 8.75 19.09
N LYS A 33 2.53 9.77 19.88
CA LYS A 33 3.48 10.82 19.44
C LYS A 33 4.91 10.31 19.29
N GLU A 34 5.31 9.36 20.11
CA GLU A 34 6.65 8.77 20.07
C GLU A 34 6.83 7.90 18.83
N LEU A 35 5.82 7.08 18.49
CA LEU A 35 5.81 6.29 17.25
C LEU A 35 5.79 7.20 15.99
N ALA A 36 5.13 8.36 16.09
CA ALA A 36 4.94 9.26 14.95
C ALA A 36 6.22 9.76 14.29
N ASN A 37 7.29 9.86 15.07
CA ASN A 37 8.57 10.40 14.64
C ASN A 37 9.59 9.33 14.24
N LYS A 38 9.27 8.04 14.38
CA LYS A 38 10.17 6.93 14.01
C LYS A 38 10.26 6.76 12.50
N PHE A 39 11.20 5.98 11.99
CA PHE A 39 11.21 5.63 10.56
C PHE A 39 10.38 4.37 10.30
N GLN A 40 9.46 4.41 9.34
CA GLN A 40 8.59 3.28 9.00
C GLN A 40 9.37 2.04 8.55
N VAL A 41 10.48 2.21 7.82
CA VAL A 41 11.34 1.09 7.42
C VAL A 41 11.99 0.34 8.59
N PHE A 42 12.03 0.97 9.77
CA PHE A 42 12.58 0.37 10.99
C PHE A 42 11.50 -0.08 11.98
N ILE A 43 10.22 -0.01 11.60
CA ILE A 43 9.13 -0.58 12.38
C ILE A 43 8.94 -2.04 11.94
N PRO A 44 9.07 -3.02 12.87
CA PRO A 44 8.87 -4.41 12.51
C PRO A 44 7.42 -4.62 12.04
N PRO A 45 7.19 -5.32 10.91
CA PRO A 45 5.85 -5.47 10.34
C PRO A 45 4.90 -6.31 11.21
N THR A 46 5.44 -7.09 12.15
CA THR A 46 4.71 -7.76 13.22
C THR A 46 5.54 -7.78 14.49
N GLU A 47 4.92 -8.01 15.67
CA GLU A 47 5.64 -8.10 16.96
C GLU A 47 6.73 -9.18 16.99
N THR A 48 6.69 -10.14 16.07
CA THR A 48 7.65 -11.25 15.97
C THR A 48 8.64 -11.09 14.81
N ALA A 49 8.45 -10.11 13.92
CA ALA A 49 9.31 -9.89 12.78
C ALA A 49 10.58 -9.13 13.20
N LYS A 50 11.73 -9.53 12.63
CA LYS A 50 12.98 -8.79 12.79
C LYS A 50 13.04 -7.66 11.76
N VAL A 51 13.51 -6.50 12.19
CA VAL A 51 13.76 -5.34 11.32
C VAL A 51 15.01 -5.63 10.48
N ASP A 52 14.90 -5.40 9.17
CA ASP A 52 16.04 -5.43 8.25
C ASP A 52 16.65 -4.03 8.15
N TYR A 53 17.53 -3.71 9.09
CA TYR A 53 18.18 -2.40 9.15
C TYR A 53 19.02 -2.09 7.90
N PRO A 54 19.83 -3.03 7.35
CA PRO A 54 20.54 -2.78 6.10
C PRO A 54 19.63 -2.33 4.96
N GLN A 55 18.52 -3.04 4.74
CA GLN A 55 17.57 -2.70 3.69
C GLN A 55 16.86 -1.36 3.98
N GLY A 56 16.53 -1.08 5.24
CA GLY A 56 15.90 0.20 5.62
C GLY A 56 16.82 1.40 5.37
N PHE A 57 18.11 1.32 5.69
CA PHE A 57 19.06 2.38 5.34
C PHE A 57 19.20 2.53 3.82
N ALA A 58 19.33 1.43 3.08
CA ALA A 58 19.42 1.47 1.62
C ALA A 58 18.21 2.17 0.99
N PHE A 59 17.00 1.91 1.50
CA PHE A 59 15.78 2.59 1.07
C PHE A 59 15.85 4.10 1.31
N LEU A 60 16.19 4.51 2.54
CA LEU A 60 16.19 5.94 2.91
C LEU A 60 17.20 6.75 2.09
N PHE A 61 18.39 6.22 1.79
CA PHE A 61 19.39 6.95 1.00
C PHE A 61 19.06 7.02 -0.49
N LYS A 62 18.36 6.03 -1.03
CA LYS A 62 17.81 6.10 -2.40
C LYS A 62 16.70 7.14 -2.48
N GLU A 63 15.80 7.18 -1.50
CA GLU A 63 14.78 8.23 -1.41
C GLU A 63 15.40 9.62 -1.27
N TYR A 64 16.47 9.75 -0.49
CA TYR A 64 17.22 10.99 -0.38
C TYR A 64 17.79 11.43 -1.73
N ASP A 65 18.45 10.53 -2.48
CA ASP A 65 18.95 10.81 -3.83
C ASP A 65 17.82 11.25 -4.77
N ARG A 66 16.66 10.61 -4.69
CA ARG A 66 15.47 10.95 -5.49
C ARG A 66 14.91 12.33 -5.14
N ILE A 67 14.79 12.66 -3.86
CA ILE A 67 14.19 13.93 -3.39
C ILE A 67 15.12 15.12 -3.62
N HIS A 68 16.43 14.92 -3.41
CA HIS A 68 17.42 15.99 -3.45
C HIS A 68 18.27 16.02 -4.72
N ASN A 69 18.00 15.12 -5.68
CA ASN A 69 18.76 14.97 -6.91
C ASN A 69 20.27 14.79 -6.64
N THR A 70 20.61 13.97 -5.64
CA THR A 70 21.98 13.60 -5.28
C THR A 70 22.35 12.23 -5.85
N ASN A 71 23.61 11.80 -5.72
CA ASN A 71 24.11 10.54 -6.26
C ASN A 71 24.90 9.73 -5.23
N PHE A 72 24.45 9.69 -3.96
CA PHE A 72 25.14 8.92 -2.92
C PHE A 72 25.10 7.41 -3.18
N THR A 73 24.05 6.93 -3.84
CA THR A 73 23.80 5.51 -4.14
C THR A 73 24.34 5.08 -5.52
N GLY A 74 24.92 6.00 -6.30
CA GLY A 74 25.41 5.72 -7.66
C GLY A 74 24.30 5.65 -8.72
N LEU A 75 23.07 6.02 -8.36
CA LEU A 75 21.91 6.14 -9.24
C LEU A 75 21.84 7.57 -9.79
N LYS A 76 22.31 7.81 -11.03
CA LYS A 76 22.00 9.08 -11.72
C LYS A 76 20.55 9.05 -12.16
N ILE A 77 19.68 9.73 -11.41
CA ILE A 77 18.29 9.96 -11.79
C ILE A 77 18.26 11.26 -12.60
N SER A 78 18.14 11.18 -13.93
CA SER A 78 17.91 12.38 -14.75
C SER A 78 16.41 12.54 -15.02
N GLU A 79 15.84 13.73 -14.79
CA GLU A 79 14.41 14.03 -14.94
C GLU A 79 13.85 13.86 -16.38
N LYS A 80 14.69 13.52 -17.37
CA LYS A 80 14.27 13.44 -18.78
C LYS A 80 14.36 12.06 -19.42
N GLU A 81 14.79 11.03 -18.71
CA GLU A 81 14.88 9.69 -19.29
C GLU A 81 14.28 8.65 -18.33
N VAL A 82 13.23 7.98 -18.80
CA VAL A 82 12.51 6.87 -18.15
C VAL A 82 13.37 5.59 -18.05
N PHE A 83 14.69 5.71 -18.21
CA PHE A 83 15.64 4.66 -17.95
C PHE A 83 16.80 5.24 -17.13
N SER A 84 16.93 4.74 -15.89
CA SER A 84 18.09 4.96 -15.04
C SER A 84 19.37 4.54 -15.78
N GLN A 85 20.12 5.51 -16.29
CA GLN A 85 21.47 5.25 -16.77
C GLN A 85 22.33 4.92 -15.56
N LYS A 86 22.89 3.70 -15.55
CA LYS A 86 23.92 3.31 -14.59
C LYS A 86 25.06 4.33 -14.72
N GLY A 87 25.29 5.14 -13.69
CA GLY A 87 26.40 6.09 -13.68
C GLY A 87 27.69 5.38 -14.07
N ASN A 88 28.59 6.08 -14.77
CA ASN A 88 29.91 5.54 -15.08
C ASN A 88 30.52 4.97 -13.78
N ILE A 89 30.99 3.72 -13.85
CA ILE A 89 31.56 2.91 -12.74
C ILE A 89 32.76 3.59 -12.04
N SER A 90 33.15 4.79 -12.52
CA SER A 90 34.19 5.65 -11.99
C SER A 90 33.76 6.60 -10.86
N GLU A 91 32.46 6.82 -10.64
CA GLU A 91 31.99 7.76 -9.61
C GLU A 91 31.88 7.11 -8.22
N GLU A 92 32.32 7.84 -7.19
CA GLU A 92 32.25 7.43 -5.77
C GLU A 92 30.79 7.27 -5.34
N HIS A 93 30.41 6.09 -4.84
CA HIS A 93 29.05 5.79 -4.36
C HIS A 93 29.04 4.72 -3.27
N ILE A 94 27.94 4.64 -2.51
CA ILE A 94 27.72 3.60 -1.50
C ILE A 94 27.12 2.35 -2.18
N ASP A 95 27.75 1.20 -2.04
CA ASP A 95 27.21 -0.08 -2.53
C ASP A 95 26.38 -0.78 -1.44
N PHE A 96 25.07 -0.51 -1.44
CA PHE A 96 24.11 -1.11 -0.50
C PHE A 96 23.85 -2.60 -0.68
N SER A 97 24.41 -3.25 -1.70
CA SER A 97 24.28 -4.70 -1.87
C SER A 97 25.31 -5.51 -1.07
N ILE A 98 26.15 -4.84 -0.28
CA ILE A 98 26.97 -5.44 0.77
C ILE A 98 26.78 -4.62 2.05
N SER A 99 26.54 -5.27 3.19
CA SER A 99 26.39 -4.57 4.48
C SER A 99 27.01 -5.36 5.62
N SER A 100 27.22 -4.74 6.77
CA SER A 100 27.45 -5.48 8.02
C SER A 100 26.13 -6.00 8.61
N GLN A 101 26.22 -6.89 9.60
CA GLN A 101 25.08 -7.11 10.48
C GLN A 101 24.70 -5.82 11.23
N ALA A 102 23.41 -5.70 11.60
CA ALA A 102 22.93 -4.62 12.44
C ALA A 102 23.44 -4.80 13.89
N MET A 103 24.07 -3.76 14.43
CA MET A 103 24.59 -3.78 15.80
C MET A 103 23.86 -2.76 16.64
N LYS A 104 23.20 -3.24 17.70
CA LYS A 104 22.61 -2.40 18.73
C LYS A 104 23.65 -2.12 19.80
N LEU A 105 23.96 -0.85 20.02
CA LEU A 105 24.94 -0.39 20.99
C LEU A 105 24.31 -0.16 22.37
N ASP A 106 25.14 -0.05 23.40
CA ASP A 106 24.68 0.14 24.79
C ASP A 106 23.89 1.44 25.00
N ASN A 107 24.15 2.47 24.18
CA ASN A 107 23.42 3.73 24.16
C ASN A 107 22.09 3.67 23.41
N GLY A 108 21.69 2.49 22.90
CA GLY A 108 20.44 2.28 22.17
C GLY A 108 20.52 2.56 20.66
N GLU A 109 21.64 3.07 20.16
CA GLU A 109 21.83 3.32 18.73
C GLU A 109 21.98 2.01 17.94
N ILE A 110 21.54 2.04 16.68
CA ILE A 110 21.71 0.92 15.76
C ILE A 110 22.61 1.35 14.61
N TRP A 111 23.68 0.58 14.39
CA TRP A 111 24.70 0.85 13.39
C TRP A 111 24.73 -0.26 12.34
N VAL A 112 24.84 0.15 11.06
CA VAL A 112 25.10 -0.73 9.92
C VAL A 112 26.19 -0.09 9.06
N TYR A 113 27.17 -0.89 8.64
CA TYR A 113 28.31 -0.44 7.84
C TYR A 113 28.08 -0.79 6.37
N PHE A 114 28.46 0.12 5.47
CA PHE A 114 28.39 -0.08 4.03
C PHE A 114 29.69 0.35 3.35
N PRO A 115 30.11 -0.32 2.27
CA PRO A 115 31.29 0.09 1.51
C PRO A 115 30.97 1.26 0.59
N VAL A 116 31.90 2.21 0.52
CA VAL A 116 31.96 3.20 -0.55
C VAL A 116 32.89 2.67 -1.63
N VAL A 117 32.42 2.66 -2.87
CA VAL A 117 33.11 2.13 -4.03
C VAL A 117 33.42 3.26 -4.99
N GLU A 118 34.65 3.28 -5.48
CA GLU A 118 35.11 4.16 -6.53
C GLU A 118 36.01 3.37 -7.48
N ASN A 119 35.83 3.50 -8.79
CA ASN A 119 36.59 2.75 -9.80
C ASN A 119 36.59 1.22 -9.57
N GLY A 120 35.48 0.68 -9.06
CA GLY A 120 35.34 -0.75 -8.77
C GLY A 120 36.18 -1.25 -7.58
N GLN A 121 36.64 -0.36 -6.70
CA GLN A 121 37.34 -0.73 -5.46
C GLN A 121 36.67 -0.09 -4.24
N VAL A 122 36.67 -0.79 -3.12
CA VAL A 122 36.20 -0.23 -1.84
C VAL A 122 37.24 0.76 -1.32
N THR A 123 36.90 2.04 -1.28
CA THR A 123 37.78 3.14 -0.87
C THR A 123 37.55 3.57 0.57
N LYS A 124 36.29 3.57 1.03
CA LYS A 124 35.89 4.01 2.38
C LYS A 124 34.75 3.14 2.92
N ILE A 125 34.43 3.34 4.19
CA ILE A 125 33.27 2.74 4.85
C ILE A 125 32.41 3.87 5.38
N VAL A 126 31.11 3.77 5.17
CA VAL A 126 30.11 4.63 5.80
C VAL A 126 29.32 3.83 6.82
N ILE A 127 28.86 4.51 7.86
CA ILE A 127 28.01 3.96 8.91
C ILE A 127 26.64 4.61 8.78
N GLY A 128 25.61 3.81 8.51
CA GLY A 128 24.22 4.16 8.75
C GLY A 128 23.93 4.07 10.24
N MET A 129 23.57 5.20 10.84
CA MET A 129 23.26 5.32 12.25
C MET A 129 21.79 5.66 12.43
N LEU A 130 21.11 4.89 13.27
CA LEU A 130 19.76 5.14 13.75
C LEU A 130 19.83 5.52 15.23
N GLN A 131 19.48 6.77 15.52
CA GLN A 131 19.68 7.43 16.81
C GLN A 131 18.36 8.02 17.34
N ASN A 132 18.39 8.54 18.57
CA ASN A 132 17.24 9.19 19.23
C ASN A 132 15.98 8.32 19.20
N ASP A 133 16.05 7.12 19.78
CA ASP A 133 14.92 6.18 19.84
C ASP A 133 14.32 5.87 18.46
N GLU A 134 15.17 5.69 17.45
CA GLU A 134 14.81 5.36 16.07
C GLU A 134 14.09 6.47 15.29
N THR A 135 14.25 7.72 15.73
CA THR A 135 13.63 8.90 15.08
C THR A 135 14.58 9.73 14.24
N TYR A 136 15.87 9.40 14.23
CA TYR A 136 16.89 10.17 13.50
C TYR A 136 17.87 9.26 12.76
N VAL A 137 18.06 9.50 11.46
CA VAL A 137 19.02 8.78 10.61
C VAL A 137 20.18 9.68 10.21
N LYS A 138 21.38 9.12 10.22
CA LYS A 138 22.61 9.81 9.82
C LYS A 138 23.58 8.87 9.11
N LEU A 139 24.33 9.40 8.15
CA LEU A 139 25.56 8.79 7.65
C LEU A 139 26.80 9.41 8.29
N GLY A 140 27.74 8.56 8.66
CA GLY A 140 29.07 8.96 9.09
C GLY A 140 30.13 8.20 8.31
N ASN A 141 31.23 8.86 7.97
CA ASN A 141 32.40 8.16 7.46
C ASN A 141 33.13 7.47 8.62
N LEU A 142 33.61 6.27 8.37
CA LEU A 142 34.49 5.58 9.29
C LEU A 142 35.91 6.17 9.16
N ASP A 143 36.46 6.65 10.27
CA ASP A 143 37.84 7.15 10.30
C ASP A 143 38.82 5.99 10.06
N GLN A 144 39.64 6.11 9.02
CA GLN A 144 40.57 5.03 8.64
C GLN A 144 41.82 4.98 9.53
N GLY A 145 42.01 5.91 10.47
CA GLY A 145 43.19 5.95 11.34
C GLY A 145 43.28 4.84 12.40
N GLU A 146 42.18 4.20 12.76
CA GLU A 146 42.13 3.23 13.87
C GLU A 146 42.23 1.75 13.38
N GLU A 147 42.89 0.91 14.17
CA GLU A 147 43.11 -0.52 13.86
C GLU A 147 41.79 -1.28 13.61
N TYR A 148 40.77 -1.01 14.43
CA TYR A 148 39.43 -1.60 14.27
C TYR A 148 38.81 -1.20 12.92
N ASN A 149 38.91 0.08 12.55
CA ASN A 149 38.33 0.60 11.31
C ASN A 149 39.04 0.06 10.06
N GLN A 150 40.35 -0.16 10.15
CA GLN A 150 41.11 -0.85 9.10
C GLN A 150 40.67 -2.31 8.94
N MET A 151 40.43 -3.03 10.04
CA MET A 151 39.91 -4.40 10.00
C MET A 151 38.51 -4.47 9.37
N VAL A 152 37.63 -3.52 9.67
CA VAL A 152 36.32 -3.37 9.01
C VAL A 152 36.50 -3.14 7.50
N LEU A 153 37.33 -2.18 7.10
CA LEU A 153 37.60 -1.88 5.68
C LEU A 153 38.14 -3.10 4.93
N GLN A 154 39.03 -3.89 5.55
CA GLN A 154 39.57 -5.10 4.94
C GLN A 154 38.50 -6.19 4.74
N LYS A 155 37.60 -6.38 5.71
CA LYS A 155 36.47 -7.31 5.56
C LYS A 155 35.57 -6.94 4.39
N PHE A 156 35.23 -5.66 4.24
CA PHE A 156 34.44 -5.17 3.10
C PHE A 156 35.20 -5.29 1.77
N LYS A 157 36.50 -5.00 1.73
CA LYS A 157 37.34 -5.24 0.53
C LYS A 157 37.33 -6.70 0.11
N GLN A 158 37.44 -7.64 1.06
CA GLN A 158 37.39 -9.07 0.79
C GLN A 158 36.01 -9.51 0.29
N ALA A 159 34.93 -9.05 0.93
CA ALA A 159 33.57 -9.35 0.50
C ALA A 159 33.28 -8.81 -0.90
N TYR A 160 33.66 -7.57 -1.17
CA TYR A 160 33.50 -6.94 -2.48
C TYR A 160 34.34 -7.63 -3.57
N LEU A 161 35.57 -8.05 -3.24
CA LEU A 161 36.41 -8.85 -4.15
C LEU A 161 35.78 -10.22 -4.44
N LYS A 162 35.27 -10.92 -3.42
CA LYS A 162 34.58 -12.21 -3.58
C LYS A 162 33.36 -12.06 -4.50
N LYS A 163 32.54 -11.03 -4.26
CA LYS A 163 31.39 -10.68 -5.09
C LYS A 163 31.80 -10.42 -6.53
N THR A 164 32.76 -9.53 -6.77
CA THR A 164 33.22 -9.17 -8.13
C THR A 164 33.84 -10.35 -8.88
N LEU A 165 34.59 -11.22 -8.20
CA LEU A 165 35.14 -12.46 -8.78
C LEU A 165 34.05 -13.49 -9.09
N SER A 166 33.03 -13.63 -8.24
CA SER A 166 31.87 -14.51 -8.49
C SER A 166 31.00 -14.02 -9.66
N THR A 167 30.95 -12.71 -9.91
CA THR A 167 30.31 -12.14 -11.10
C THR A 167 31.18 -12.23 -12.37
N SER A 168 32.51 -12.35 -12.26
CA SER A 168 33.43 -12.48 -13.40
C SER A 168 33.34 -13.85 -14.11
N THR A 169 32.91 -14.89 -13.39
CA THR A 169 32.59 -16.22 -13.97
C THR A 169 31.19 -16.29 -14.59
N ASN A 170 30.37 -15.26 -14.39
CA ASN A 170 29.01 -15.10 -14.92
C ASN A 170 28.89 -13.80 -15.72
N LYS A 171 29.80 -13.56 -16.68
CA LYS A 171 29.75 -12.40 -17.58
C LYS A 171 28.51 -12.48 -18.48
N GLY A 172 27.41 -11.87 -18.03
CA GLY A 172 26.21 -11.71 -18.83
C GLY A 172 24.99 -11.07 -18.16
N LYS A 173 25.04 -10.65 -16.89
CA LYS A 173 23.88 -10.02 -16.24
C LYS A 173 24.21 -8.63 -15.69
N GLU A 174 23.48 -7.66 -16.23
CA GLU A 174 23.26 -6.29 -15.73
C GLU A 174 22.85 -6.28 -14.24
N PRO A 175 22.98 -5.16 -13.49
CA PRO A 175 22.82 -5.19 -12.04
C PRO A 175 21.39 -5.62 -11.66
N THR A 176 21.29 -6.65 -10.83
CA THR A 176 20.11 -7.53 -10.73
C THR A 176 19.16 -7.21 -9.57
N CYS A 177 19.21 -6.04 -8.96
CA CYS A 177 18.34 -5.77 -7.82
C CYS A 177 18.19 -4.29 -7.50
N GLY A 178 17.06 -3.94 -6.87
CA GLY A 178 16.82 -2.60 -6.34
C GLY A 178 16.00 -1.66 -7.24
N PHE A 179 15.28 -2.19 -8.24
CA PHE A 179 14.26 -1.50 -9.04
C PHE A 179 13.02 -2.40 -9.25
N GLU A 180 11.92 -1.80 -9.71
CA GLU A 180 10.65 -2.48 -9.98
C GLU A 180 10.82 -3.83 -10.69
N GLY A 181 10.15 -4.86 -10.16
CA GLY A 181 10.15 -6.18 -10.78
C GLY A 181 11.48 -6.95 -10.69
N LEU A 182 12.51 -6.44 -10.00
CA LEU A 182 13.73 -7.18 -9.71
C LEU A 182 13.73 -7.77 -8.29
N PRO A 183 14.41 -8.91 -8.06
CA PRO A 183 14.55 -9.51 -6.74
C PRO A 183 15.08 -8.49 -5.72
N PRO A 184 14.66 -8.55 -4.44
CA PRO A 184 15.36 -7.85 -3.38
C PRO A 184 16.84 -8.22 -3.49
N CYS A 185 17.71 -7.21 -3.34
CA CYS A 185 19.14 -7.50 -3.32
C CYS A 185 19.36 -8.46 -2.17
N ASP A 186 19.84 -9.67 -2.45
CA ASP A 186 20.48 -10.46 -1.41
C ASP A 186 21.67 -9.62 -0.94
N ILE A 187 21.48 -8.92 0.18
CA ILE A 187 22.54 -8.11 0.76
C ILE A 187 23.46 -9.10 1.45
N ASP A 188 24.68 -9.23 0.94
CA ASP A 188 25.69 -10.04 1.61
C ASP A 188 26.01 -9.40 2.97
N VAL A 189 25.64 -10.10 4.04
CA VAL A 189 25.86 -9.64 5.42
C VAL A 189 27.27 -10.06 5.87
N ILE A 190 28.08 -9.07 6.21
CA ILE A 190 29.41 -9.24 6.78
C ILE A 190 29.29 -9.21 8.31
N ASP A 191 29.78 -10.25 8.97
CA ASP A 191 29.88 -10.28 10.43
C ASP A 191 31.14 -9.54 10.91
N ILE A 192 30.92 -8.49 11.70
CA ILE A 192 31.94 -7.60 12.28
C ILE A 192 31.79 -7.57 13.80
N PRO A 193 32.84 -7.79 14.59
CA PRO A 193 32.73 -7.70 16.05
C PRO A 193 32.33 -6.28 16.46
N PRO A 194 31.51 -6.07 17.51
CA PRO A 194 31.19 -4.73 18.00
C PRO A 194 32.47 -3.98 18.41
N PRO A 195 32.53 -2.65 18.24
CA PRO A 195 33.66 -1.86 18.72
C PRO A 195 33.78 -1.99 20.24
N ARG A 196 35.01 -2.17 20.76
CA ARG A 196 35.28 -2.44 22.18
C ARG A 196 35.74 -1.17 22.90
N GLY A 197 34.93 -0.62 23.81
CA GLY A 197 35.35 0.43 24.77
C GLY A 197 34.27 1.45 25.13
N PRO A 198 34.46 2.28 26.18
CA PRO A 198 33.58 3.42 26.44
C PRO A 198 33.68 4.41 25.27
N TYR A 199 32.54 4.69 24.64
CA TYR A 199 32.41 5.47 23.40
C TYR A 199 32.91 6.92 23.57
N HIS A 200 34.21 7.11 23.44
CA HIS A 200 34.82 8.41 23.21
C HIS A 200 35.57 8.36 21.89
N ASN A 201 34.81 8.54 20.80
CA ASN A 201 35.22 9.28 19.62
C ASN A 201 33.97 9.37 18.75
N THR A 202 33.42 10.58 18.66
CA THR A 202 32.54 10.94 17.55
C THR A 202 33.23 10.47 16.28
N PRO A 203 32.62 9.62 15.43
CA PRO A 203 33.16 9.35 14.10
C PRO A 203 33.53 10.71 13.50
N TYR A 204 34.79 10.88 13.10
CA TYR A 204 35.27 12.15 12.59
C TYR A 204 34.30 12.58 11.48
N LEU A 205 33.57 13.67 11.74
CA LEU A 205 32.62 14.28 10.80
C LEU A 205 33.44 14.95 9.71
N GLY A 206 34.15 14.15 8.93
CA GLY A 206 34.85 14.58 7.73
C GLY A 206 33.82 15.22 6.82
N THR A 207 33.97 16.54 6.67
CA THR A 207 33.26 17.44 5.75
C THR A 207 32.03 16.83 5.09
N ASN A 208 30.88 17.11 5.72
CA ASN A 208 29.64 17.57 5.10
C ASN A 208 29.68 17.62 3.55
N PRO A 209 28.63 17.20 2.82
CA PRO A 209 28.22 17.92 1.63
C PRO A 209 27.68 19.30 2.07
N SER A 210 28.56 20.16 2.59
CA SER A 210 28.36 21.61 2.63
C SER A 210 28.82 22.05 1.25
N GLU A 211 27.94 22.39 0.33
CA GLU A 211 27.00 23.50 0.43
C GLU A 211 25.62 23.08 -0.10
N GLY A 212 24.61 23.00 0.77
CA GLY A 212 23.21 22.88 0.34
C GLY A 212 22.29 21.92 1.08
N GLY A 213 22.71 21.26 2.17
CA GLY A 213 21.84 20.52 3.10
C GLY A 213 21.28 19.18 2.57
N GLY A 214 21.19 18.10 3.33
CA GLY A 214 21.72 17.68 4.62
C GLY A 214 21.44 16.17 4.70
N GLY A 215 22.46 15.31 4.59
CA GLY A 215 22.34 13.85 4.50
C GLY A 215 21.95 13.12 5.79
N GLY A 216 21.27 13.81 6.71
CA GLY A 216 20.74 13.27 7.95
C GLY A 216 19.56 14.12 8.41
N GLY A 217 18.59 13.47 9.06
CA GLY A 217 17.35 14.13 9.45
C GLY A 217 16.41 13.18 10.16
N GLY A 218 15.30 13.74 10.65
CA GLY A 218 14.15 12.94 11.06
C GLY A 218 13.48 12.30 9.86
N CYS A 219 12.45 11.51 10.10
CA CYS A 219 11.74 10.76 9.07
C CYS A 219 11.02 11.61 7.99
N ALA A 220 10.72 12.89 8.26
CA ALA A 220 9.94 13.77 7.39
C ALA A 220 10.67 14.14 6.08
N PRO A 221 11.96 14.56 6.10
CA PRO A 221 12.79 14.71 4.90
C PRO A 221 12.82 13.48 3.97
N TYR A 222 12.58 12.28 4.50
CA TYR A 222 12.61 11.02 3.77
C TYR A 222 11.20 10.50 3.41
N ASN A 223 10.13 11.25 3.73
CA ASN A 223 8.73 10.81 3.63
C ASN A 223 8.48 9.43 4.28
N ASN A 224 9.16 9.14 5.39
CA ASN A 224 9.16 7.80 6.01
C ASN A 224 8.81 7.81 7.50
N CYS A 225 7.97 8.75 7.96
CA CYS A 225 7.60 8.85 9.38
C CYS A 225 6.64 7.76 9.86
N GLY A 226 6.93 7.24 11.05
CA GLY A 226 6.26 6.18 11.80
C GLY A 226 4.92 6.59 12.40
N GLY A 227 4.46 7.78 12.07
CA GLY A 227 3.09 8.20 12.25
C GLY A 227 2.83 9.48 11.49
N GLY A 228 1.89 9.36 10.57
CA GLY A 228 1.33 10.47 9.84
C GLY A 228 2.26 11.05 8.77
N GLY A 229 2.31 10.39 7.61
CA GLY A 229 2.77 11.08 6.40
C GLY A 229 3.26 10.23 5.24
N GLY A 230 2.68 9.06 4.97
CA GLY A 230 3.05 8.26 3.79
C GLY A 230 2.63 6.80 3.87
N GLY A 231 1.37 6.52 4.24
CA GLY A 231 0.83 5.15 4.30
C GLY A 231 0.33 4.71 5.67
N ILE A 232 -0.64 5.44 6.23
CA ILE A 232 -1.84 4.93 6.92
C ILE A 232 -1.83 3.40 7.25
N THR A 233 -1.72 3.03 8.53
CA THR A 233 -2.84 2.26 9.09
C THR A 233 -3.84 3.31 9.55
N PRO A 234 -4.92 3.53 8.79
CA PRO A 234 -5.98 4.36 9.30
C PRO A 234 -6.56 3.68 10.54
N PRO A 235 -7.06 4.42 11.55
CA PRO A 235 -8.12 3.83 12.37
C PRO A 235 -9.16 3.35 11.35
N PRO A 236 -9.62 2.07 11.40
CA PRO A 236 -10.21 1.36 10.28
C PRO A 236 -10.94 2.33 9.38
N GLN A 237 -10.28 2.74 8.27
CA GLN A 237 -10.78 3.89 7.51
C GLN A 237 -12.18 3.49 7.11
N ASN A 238 -13.16 4.29 7.53
CA ASN A 238 -14.53 3.97 7.19
C ASN A 238 -14.59 3.84 5.66
N PRO A 239 -15.46 2.96 5.14
CA PRO A 239 -15.53 2.70 3.71
C PRO A 239 -15.60 3.98 2.83
N CYS A 240 -16.25 5.04 3.32
CA CYS A 240 -16.30 6.35 2.66
C CYS A 240 -14.91 6.97 2.43
N ASN A 241 -14.05 7.02 3.45
CA ASN A 241 -12.74 7.66 3.35
C ASN A 241 -11.81 6.91 2.37
N ARG A 242 -11.89 5.57 2.34
CA ARG A 242 -11.10 4.77 1.39
C ARG A 242 -11.53 5.04 -0.03
N LEU A 243 -12.85 5.00 -0.25
CA LEU A 243 -13.42 5.30 -1.55
C LEU A 243 -13.08 6.73 -1.98
N LYS A 244 -13.10 7.71 -1.07
CA LYS A 244 -12.67 9.09 -1.36
C LYS A 244 -11.22 9.16 -1.82
N ILE A 245 -10.28 8.50 -1.12
CA ILE A 245 -8.87 8.47 -1.53
C ILE A 245 -8.75 7.91 -2.95
N GLN A 246 -9.52 6.86 -3.24
CA GLN A 246 -9.52 6.24 -4.55
C GLN A 246 -10.16 7.12 -5.64
N THR A 247 -11.34 7.69 -5.39
CA THR A 247 -12.05 8.51 -6.38
C THR A 247 -11.43 9.90 -6.54
N THR A 248 -10.56 10.33 -5.63
CA THR A 248 -9.75 11.56 -5.78
C THR A 248 -8.43 11.31 -6.50
N ASN A 249 -8.04 10.05 -6.70
CA ASN A 249 -6.83 9.69 -7.43
C ASN A 249 -6.93 10.12 -8.91
N PRO A 250 -5.95 10.85 -9.45
CA PRO A 250 -5.99 11.34 -10.84
C PRO A 250 -6.10 10.21 -11.88
N GLU A 251 -5.41 9.09 -11.67
CA GLU A 251 -5.42 7.94 -12.58
C GLU A 251 -6.79 7.24 -12.56
N PHE A 252 -7.37 7.07 -11.36
CA PHE A 252 -8.72 6.53 -11.22
C PHE A 252 -9.73 7.40 -11.97
N LYS A 253 -9.67 8.73 -11.80
CA LYS A 253 -10.55 9.67 -12.50
C LYS A 253 -10.37 9.57 -14.02
N SER A 254 -9.13 9.55 -14.49
CA SER A 254 -8.84 9.42 -15.93
C SER A 254 -9.40 8.12 -16.51
N ASN A 255 -9.30 7.01 -15.78
CA ASN A 255 -9.87 5.72 -16.18
C ASN A 255 -11.40 5.77 -16.25
N VAL A 256 -12.05 6.33 -15.22
CA VAL A 256 -13.51 6.50 -15.20
C VAL A 256 -13.96 7.35 -16.39
N THR A 257 -13.36 8.53 -16.62
CA THR A 257 -13.67 9.38 -17.78
C THR A 257 -13.44 8.67 -19.11
N THR A 258 -12.40 7.84 -19.20
CA THR A 258 -12.15 7.03 -20.41
C THR A 258 -13.25 6.00 -20.62
N LEU A 259 -13.72 5.34 -19.56
CA LEU A 259 -14.80 4.35 -19.62
C LEU A 259 -16.16 5.00 -19.90
N GLU A 260 -16.43 6.18 -19.36
CA GLU A 260 -17.63 6.98 -19.66
C GLU A 260 -17.71 7.30 -21.15
N GLY A 261 -16.57 7.58 -21.78
CA GLY A 261 -16.47 7.80 -23.23
C GLY A 261 -16.68 6.53 -24.09
N LYS A 262 -16.84 5.35 -23.48
CA LYS A 262 -16.92 4.05 -24.16
C LYS A 262 -18.20 3.27 -23.89
N THR A 263 -19.15 3.83 -23.12
CA THR A 263 -20.44 3.14 -22.85
C THR A 263 -21.32 2.99 -24.10
N GLY A 264 -21.02 3.73 -25.17
CA GLY A 264 -21.67 3.58 -26.48
C GLY A 264 -21.08 2.50 -27.38
N ASP A 265 -20.00 1.83 -26.97
CA ASP A 265 -19.42 0.70 -27.71
C ASP A 265 -20.36 -0.52 -27.67
N ASP A 266 -20.14 -1.52 -28.54
CA ASP A 266 -20.90 -2.78 -28.56
C ASP A 266 -20.33 -3.87 -27.63
N HIS A 267 -19.36 -3.49 -26.80
CA HIS A 267 -18.64 -4.36 -25.88
C HIS A 267 -18.17 -3.58 -24.65
N GLU A 268 -17.89 -4.31 -23.58
CA GLU A 268 -17.35 -3.73 -22.35
C GLU A 268 -15.84 -3.43 -22.49
N ASN A 269 -15.39 -2.36 -21.85
CA ASN A 269 -13.98 -1.99 -21.74
C ASN A 269 -13.60 -1.96 -20.26
N GLY A 270 -12.33 -2.21 -19.91
CA GLY A 270 -11.95 -2.20 -18.50
C GLY A 270 -10.55 -1.69 -18.21
N PHE A 271 -10.30 -1.49 -16.92
CA PHE A 271 -9.00 -1.16 -16.37
C PHE A 271 -8.72 -2.02 -15.15
N ARG A 272 -7.46 -2.39 -14.98
CA ARG A 272 -6.93 -2.90 -13.73
C ARG A 272 -5.97 -1.87 -13.16
N MET A 273 -6.23 -1.43 -11.94
CA MET A 273 -5.23 -0.71 -11.16
C MET A 273 -4.63 -1.60 -10.09
N GLY A 274 -3.33 -1.48 -9.97
CA GLY A 274 -2.54 -2.11 -8.94
C GLY A 274 -1.53 -1.13 -8.37
N THR A 275 -0.72 -1.63 -7.47
CA THR A 275 0.50 -0.95 -7.03
C THR A 275 1.67 -1.72 -7.58
N ASN A 276 2.59 -1.07 -8.27
CA ASN A 276 3.84 -1.72 -8.62
C ASN A 276 4.69 -1.92 -7.36
N SER A 277 5.75 -2.70 -7.48
CA SER A 277 6.67 -2.95 -6.36
C SER A 277 7.37 -1.68 -5.83
N ASP A 278 7.42 -0.59 -6.59
CA ASP A 278 7.98 0.70 -6.16
C ASP A 278 6.95 1.68 -5.57
N GLY A 279 5.69 1.24 -5.40
CA GLY A 279 4.61 2.09 -4.90
C GLY A 279 3.91 2.96 -5.95
N THR A 280 4.36 2.97 -7.20
CA THR A 280 3.67 3.63 -8.30
C THR A 280 2.39 2.88 -8.68
N ILE A 281 1.46 3.58 -9.34
CA ILE A 281 0.21 2.99 -9.77
C ILE A 281 0.46 2.18 -11.03
N GLN A 282 0.23 0.88 -10.97
CA GLN A 282 0.08 0.08 -12.18
C GLN A 282 -1.29 0.38 -12.75
N ASN A 283 -1.38 0.84 -13.99
CA ASN A 283 -2.65 0.99 -14.69
C ASN A 283 -2.61 0.23 -16.01
N GLN A 284 -3.48 -0.76 -16.17
CA GLN A 284 -3.54 -1.60 -17.35
C GLN A 284 -4.94 -1.52 -17.95
N ILE A 285 -5.01 -1.20 -19.25
CA ILE A 285 -6.24 -1.37 -20.03
C ILE A 285 -6.50 -2.87 -20.18
N LEU A 286 -7.73 -3.28 -19.85
CA LEU A 286 -8.24 -4.62 -20.11
C LEU A 286 -9.05 -4.56 -21.40
N GLN A 287 -8.61 -5.34 -22.38
CA GLN A 287 -9.24 -5.42 -23.70
C GLN A 287 -9.68 -6.85 -23.98
N ASN A 288 -10.74 -6.95 -24.78
CA ASN A 288 -11.31 -8.21 -25.16
C ASN A 288 -10.62 -8.90 -26.32
N LYS A 289 -10.84 -10.22 -26.38
CA LYS A 289 -10.61 -10.98 -27.60
C LYS A 289 -11.66 -10.58 -28.65
N PRO A 290 -11.29 -10.47 -29.93
CA PRO A 290 -12.24 -10.19 -30.99
C PRO A 290 -13.47 -11.12 -30.92
N GLY A 291 -14.68 -10.55 -30.88
CA GLY A 291 -15.95 -11.29 -30.85
C GLY A 291 -16.52 -11.60 -29.45
N THR A 292 -15.99 -11.01 -28.38
CA THR A 292 -16.51 -11.18 -27.00
C THR A 292 -17.12 -9.87 -26.46
N GLN A 293 -18.19 -9.99 -25.68
CA GLN A 293 -18.93 -8.84 -25.13
C GLN A 293 -18.50 -8.45 -23.70
N GLN A 294 -17.72 -9.31 -23.01
CA GLN A 294 -17.35 -9.15 -21.59
C GLN A 294 -15.85 -9.04 -21.40
N VAL A 295 -15.37 -8.11 -20.56
CA VAL A 295 -13.94 -7.88 -20.30
C VAL A 295 -13.29 -9.05 -19.55
N ASP A 296 -12.17 -9.57 -20.05
CA ASP A 296 -11.31 -10.52 -19.31
C ASP A 296 -10.54 -9.79 -18.19
N MET A 297 -11.05 -9.88 -16.97
CA MET A 297 -10.46 -9.26 -15.78
C MET A 297 -9.45 -10.19 -15.10
N SER A 298 -8.22 -10.21 -15.63
CA SER A 298 -7.10 -10.91 -15.00
C SER A 298 -6.63 -10.22 -13.71
N ILE A 299 -6.65 -10.96 -12.59
CA ILE A 299 -6.31 -10.49 -11.24
C ILE A 299 -4.91 -10.98 -10.83
N PHE A 300 -4.13 -10.10 -10.21
CA PHE A 300 -2.78 -10.36 -9.71
C PHE A 300 -2.63 -9.93 -8.24
N PRO A 301 -1.59 -10.38 -7.50
CA PRO A 301 -1.42 -10.05 -6.08
C PRO A 301 -1.27 -8.57 -5.79
N ASN A 302 -0.93 -7.78 -6.79
CA ASN A 302 -0.81 -6.34 -6.68
C ASN A 302 -2.05 -5.58 -7.13
N THR A 303 -3.11 -6.27 -7.57
CA THR A 303 -4.36 -5.67 -8.02
C THR A 303 -5.15 -5.16 -6.81
N ILE A 304 -5.53 -3.88 -6.84
CA ILE A 304 -6.35 -3.23 -5.81
C ILE A 304 -7.64 -2.66 -6.37
N THR A 305 -7.71 -2.45 -7.68
CA THR A 305 -8.91 -1.95 -8.34
C THR A 305 -9.16 -2.65 -9.66
N LEU A 306 -10.40 -3.05 -9.86
CA LEU A 306 -10.93 -3.40 -11.17
C LEU A 306 -11.95 -2.35 -11.58
N MET A 307 -11.99 -2.04 -12.86
CA MET A 307 -13.04 -1.22 -13.43
C MET A 307 -13.48 -1.79 -14.76
N HIS A 308 -14.77 -1.67 -15.06
CA HIS A 308 -15.26 -1.88 -16.41
C HIS A 308 -16.47 -1.00 -16.74
N SER A 309 -16.73 -0.83 -18.02
CA SER A 309 -17.91 -0.13 -18.52
C SER A 309 -18.98 -1.14 -18.91
N HIS A 310 -20.23 -0.88 -18.54
CA HIS A 310 -21.37 -1.49 -19.23
C HIS A 310 -21.70 -0.66 -20.46
N TYR A 311 -21.91 -1.33 -21.61
CA TYR A 311 -22.48 -0.66 -22.77
C TYR A 311 -23.99 -0.43 -22.58
N ASP A 312 -24.58 0.53 -23.31
CA ASP A 312 -25.96 1.02 -23.10
C ASP A 312 -27.08 -0.04 -23.23
N GLY A 313 -26.77 -1.24 -23.73
CA GLY A 313 -27.69 -2.39 -23.79
C GLY A 313 -27.77 -3.22 -22.50
N LEU A 314 -26.89 -2.98 -21.53
CA LEU A 314 -26.89 -3.66 -20.24
C LEU A 314 -27.59 -2.83 -19.16
N TYR A 315 -27.99 -3.47 -18.06
CA TYR A 315 -28.47 -2.73 -16.89
C TYR A 315 -27.35 -1.85 -16.35
N PRO A 316 -27.63 -0.60 -15.94
CA PRO A 316 -26.59 0.31 -15.44
C PRO A 316 -26.24 0.05 -13.97
N ILE A 317 -26.04 -1.22 -13.60
CA ILE A 317 -25.59 -1.68 -12.28
C ILE A 317 -24.96 -3.07 -12.43
N PHE A 318 -24.14 -3.49 -11.46
CA PHE A 318 -23.38 -4.76 -11.51
C PHE A 318 -24.27 -5.97 -11.81
N SER A 319 -23.82 -6.85 -12.69
CA SER A 319 -24.46 -8.11 -13.01
C SER A 319 -24.16 -9.21 -11.96
N PRO A 320 -24.90 -10.33 -11.96
CA PRO A 320 -24.54 -11.50 -11.15
C PRO A 320 -23.13 -12.04 -11.44
N GLY A 321 -22.66 -11.92 -12.69
CA GLY A 321 -21.28 -12.27 -13.07
C GLY A 321 -20.24 -11.40 -12.38
N ASP A 322 -20.49 -10.10 -12.31
CA ASP A 322 -19.60 -9.14 -11.62
C ASP A 322 -19.52 -9.42 -10.12
N ILE A 323 -20.67 -9.68 -9.49
CA ILE A 323 -20.74 -9.97 -8.05
C ILE A 323 -19.99 -11.28 -7.74
N LEU A 324 -20.14 -12.29 -8.60
CA LEU A 324 -19.42 -13.56 -8.49
C LEU A 324 -17.91 -13.36 -8.66
N LEU A 325 -17.48 -12.59 -9.65
CA LEU A 325 -16.07 -12.24 -9.85
C LEU A 325 -15.49 -11.55 -8.62
N PHE A 326 -16.18 -10.56 -8.06
CA PHE A 326 -15.71 -9.84 -6.88
C PHE A 326 -15.56 -10.76 -5.66
N ASN A 327 -16.51 -11.68 -5.46
CA ASN A 327 -16.40 -12.70 -4.41
C ASN A 327 -15.18 -13.58 -4.63
N GLN A 328 -15.01 -14.12 -5.84
CA GLN A 328 -13.87 -14.99 -6.16
C GLN A 328 -12.53 -14.28 -5.96
N TRP A 329 -12.45 -12.99 -6.32
CA TRP A 329 -11.27 -12.17 -6.07
C TRP A 329 -10.98 -12.05 -4.57
N ILE A 330 -11.98 -11.74 -3.75
CA ILE A 330 -11.83 -11.65 -2.29
C ILE A 330 -11.36 -12.98 -1.69
N ILE A 331 -11.99 -14.09 -2.07
CA ILE A 331 -11.63 -15.42 -1.57
C ILE A 331 -10.22 -15.81 -2.00
N TRP A 332 -9.87 -15.57 -3.26
CA TRP A 332 -8.52 -15.79 -3.74
C TRP A 332 -7.50 -14.95 -2.95
N ALA A 333 -7.79 -13.68 -2.68
CA ALA A 333 -6.91 -12.80 -1.92
C ALA A 333 -6.76 -13.25 -0.45
N GLN A 334 -7.84 -13.72 0.17
CA GLN A 334 -7.81 -14.31 1.52
C GLN A 334 -6.95 -15.58 1.56
N ASN A 335 -7.10 -16.47 0.56
CA ASN A 335 -6.30 -17.68 0.43
C ASN A 335 -4.82 -17.37 0.14
N TRP A 336 -4.54 -16.37 -0.70
CA TRP A 336 -3.19 -15.89 -0.92
C TRP A 336 -2.55 -15.40 0.39
N ASN A 337 -3.31 -14.63 1.18
CA ASN A 337 -2.84 -14.09 2.45
C ASN A 337 -2.66 -15.16 3.54
N SER A 338 -3.42 -16.26 3.52
CA SER A 338 -3.29 -17.33 4.51
C SER A 338 -2.00 -18.14 4.36
N ILE A 339 -1.41 -18.19 3.17
CA ILE A 339 -0.11 -18.84 2.92
C ILE A 339 1.01 -17.94 3.42
N ALA A 340 1.71 -18.34 4.49
CA ALA A 340 2.72 -17.51 5.17
C ALA A 340 3.82 -16.96 4.24
N THR A 341 4.26 -17.76 3.27
CA THR A 341 5.33 -17.41 2.33
C THR A 341 4.91 -16.50 1.17
N ASN A 342 3.61 -16.28 0.98
CA ASN A 342 3.14 -15.42 -0.09
C ASN A 342 3.38 -13.94 0.25
N THR A 343 4.14 -13.27 -0.62
CA THR A 343 4.49 -11.86 -0.55
C THR A 343 4.34 -11.23 -1.95
N PRO A 344 3.81 -9.99 -2.06
CA PRO A 344 3.27 -9.18 -0.97
C PRO A 344 1.93 -9.74 -0.45
N LYS A 345 1.55 -9.36 0.77
CA LYS A 345 0.19 -9.59 1.26
C LYS A 345 -0.77 -8.60 0.60
N ILE A 346 -1.96 -9.07 0.26
CA ILE A 346 -2.99 -8.28 -0.41
C ILE A 346 -3.77 -7.49 0.64
N PRO A 347 -3.82 -6.15 0.57
CA PRO A 347 -4.62 -5.34 1.49
C PRO A 347 -6.11 -5.48 1.14
N LEU A 348 -6.79 -6.42 1.79
CA LEU A 348 -8.19 -6.76 1.49
C LEU A 348 -9.13 -5.55 1.60
N ASN A 349 -8.86 -4.64 2.53
CA ASN A 349 -9.63 -3.42 2.75
C ASN A 349 -9.45 -2.35 1.66
N ASN A 350 -8.53 -2.55 0.72
CA ASN A 350 -8.28 -1.67 -0.41
C ASN A 350 -8.87 -2.21 -1.72
N LEU A 351 -9.48 -3.40 -1.71
CA LEU A 351 -10.08 -3.98 -2.91
C LEU A 351 -11.36 -3.21 -3.27
N THR A 352 -11.36 -2.67 -4.48
CA THR A 352 -12.50 -1.95 -5.05
C THR A 352 -12.80 -2.45 -6.46
N PHE A 353 -14.08 -2.60 -6.77
CA PHE A 353 -14.54 -2.92 -8.11
C PHE A 353 -15.51 -1.84 -8.57
N THR A 354 -15.23 -1.19 -9.68
CA THR A 354 -16.00 -0.04 -10.19
C THR A 354 -16.66 -0.38 -11.52
N LEU A 355 -17.95 -0.13 -11.60
CA LEU A 355 -18.72 -0.16 -12.82
C LEU A 355 -18.98 1.27 -13.30
N VAL A 356 -18.76 1.51 -14.59
CA VAL A 356 -19.02 2.77 -15.28
C VAL A 356 -20.16 2.59 -16.28
N THR A 357 -21.15 3.48 -16.27
CA THR A 357 -22.33 3.38 -17.13
C THR A 357 -22.80 4.77 -17.56
N SER A 358 -23.60 4.86 -18.63
CA SER A 358 -24.20 6.12 -19.08
C SER A 358 -25.19 6.73 -18.08
N TRP A 359 -25.63 5.96 -17.06
CA TRP A 359 -26.60 6.39 -16.04
C TRP A 359 -25.97 6.67 -14.68
N GLY A 360 -24.65 6.46 -14.55
CA GLY A 360 -23.91 6.68 -13.32
C GLY A 360 -22.91 5.56 -13.03
N ASN A 361 -22.02 5.83 -12.08
CA ASN A 361 -20.94 4.92 -11.72
C ASN A 361 -21.19 4.31 -10.34
N TYR A 362 -20.77 3.06 -10.18
CA TYR A 362 -20.94 2.29 -8.96
C TYR A 362 -19.64 1.67 -8.54
N SER A 363 -19.35 1.63 -7.25
CA SER A 363 -18.18 0.94 -6.73
C SER A 363 -18.57 0.02 -5.58
N PHE A 364 -18.12 -1.23 -5.65
CA PHE A 364 -18.00 -2.09 -4.48
C PHE A 364 -16.67 -1.84 -3.78
N THR A 365 -16.68 -1.71 -2.46
CA THR A 365 -15.46 -1.79 -1.63
C THR A 365 -15.58 -2.95 -0.66
N PHE A 366 -14.45 -3.53 -0.29
CA PHE A 366 -14.38 -4.56 0.74
C PHE A 366 -13.78 -4.01 2.04
N ASP A 367 -14.29 -4.41 3.20
CA ASP A 367 -13.79 -3.91 4.49
C ASP A 367 -12.66 -4.72 5.10
N GLY A 368 -12.32 -5.87 4.50
CA GLY A 368 -11.27 -6.77 4.98
C GLY A 368 -11.77 -7.81 5.98
N THR A 369 -13.07 -7.88 6.26
CA THR A 369 -13.65 -8.97 7.05
C THR A 369 -13.45 -10.33 6.35
N ASN A 370 -13.59 -11.44 7.09
CA ASN A 370 -13.61 -12.75 6.47
C ASN A 370 -14.93 -12.93 5.70
N SER A 371 -14.84 -13.44 4.46
CA SER A 371 -15.99 -13.70 3.60
C SER A 371 -15.97 -15.17 3.18
N SER A 372 -17.13 -15.71 2.81
CA SER A 372 -17.25 -17.08 2.33
C SER A 372 -17.39 -17.09 0.81
N ALA A 373 -16.83 -18.12 0.19
CA ALA A 373 -17.03 -18.34 -1.23
C ALA A 373 -18.52 -18.61 -1.51
N PHE A 374 -19.03 -18.02 -2.59
CA PHE A 374 -20.29 -18.46 -3.15
C PHE A 374 -20.22 -19.92 -3.60
N PRO A 375 -21.35 -20.62 -3.66
CA PRO A 375 -21.37 -21.96 -4.22
C PRO A 375 -20.87 -21.95 -5.67
N ASN A 376 -20.27 -23.05 -6.09
CA ASN A 376 -19.98 -23.28 -7.50
C ASN A 376 -21.30 -23.55 -8.23
N TYR A 377 -21.88 -22.52 -8.83
CA TYR A 377 -23.10 -22.64 -9.61
C TYR A 377 -22.89 -23.52 -10.83
N THR A 378 -23.79 -24.48 -11.05
CA THR A 378 -23.97 -25.08 -12.37
C THR A 378 -24.46 -24.04 -13.37
N GLN A 379 -24.30 -24.29 -14.67
CA GLN A 379 -24.80 -23.38 -15.71
C GLN A 379 -26.30 -23.08 -15.51
N GLN A 380 -27.11 -24.10 -15.22
CA GLN A 380 -28.55 -23.94 -15.02
C GLN A 380 -28.88 -23.10 -13.78
N GLU A 381 -28.14 -23.27 -12.67
CA GLU A 381 -28.34 -22.44 -11.48
C GLU A 381 -27.94 -20.98 -11.74
N PHE A 382 -26.87 -20.75 -12.48
CA PHE A 382 -26.43 -19.41 -12.85
C PHE A 382 -27.41 -18.74 -13.83
N ASP A 383 -27.97 -19.48 -14.79
CA ASP A 383 -29.01 -18.99 -15.69
C ASP A 383 -30.28 -18.63 -14.91
N ASN A 384 -30.68 -19.46 -13.94
CA ASN A 384 -31.81 -19.16 -13.05
C ASN A 384 -31.54 -17.90 -12.21
N LEU A 385 -30.31 -17.71 -11.73
CA LEU A 385 -29.89 -16.52 -10.99
C LEU A 385 -29.97 -15.27 -11.87
N ASN A 386 -29.52 -15.35 -13.12
CA ASN A 386 -29.63 -14.26 -14.11
C ASN A 386 -31.09 -13.93 -14.43
N ASN A 387 -31.95 -14.94 -14.59
CA ASN A 387 -33.38 -14.72 -14.82
C ASN A 387 -34.03 -14.00 -13.63
N GLN A 388 -33.74 -14.42 -12.40
CA GLN A 388 -34.24 -13.74 -11.20
C GLN A 388 -33.73 -12.31 -11.09
N TYR A 389 -32.45 -12.07 -11.40
CA TYR A 389 -31.87 -10.74 -11.46
C TYR A 389 -32.64 -9.84 -12.44
N GLN A 390 -32.83 -10.31 -13.68
CA GLN A 390 -33.58 -9.57 -14.71
C GLN A 390 -35.02 -9.31 -14.29
N GLU A 391 -35.74 -10.32 -13.77
CA GLU A 391 -37.11 -10.17 -13.28
C GLU A 391 -37.23 -9.09 -12.19
N MET A 392 -36.28 -9.05 -11.24
CA MET A 392 -36.26 -8.05 -10.17
C MET A 392 -35.98 -6.64 -10.70
N LEU A 393 -35.02 -6.49 -11.62
CA LEU A 393 -34.61 -5.19 -12.13
C LEU A 393 -35.55 -4.64 -13.21
N ASN A 394 -36.28 -5.49 -13.94
CA ASN A 394 -37.23 -5.08 -14.97
C ASN A 394 -38.31 -4.13 -14.47
N GLY A 395 -38.66 -4.20 -13.18
CA GLY A 395 -39.59 -3.24 -12.56
C GLY A 395 -39.09 -1.79 -12.56
N ALA A 396 -37.79 -1.56 -12.74
CA ALA A 396 -37.17 -0.25 -12.85
C ALA A 396 -36.95 0.21 -14.29
N VAL A 397 -37.30 -0.61 -15.29
CA VAL A 397 -37.06 -0.33 -16.71
C VAL A 397 -38.34 0.15 -17.38
N SER A 398 -38.23 1.22 -18.16
CA SER A 398 -39.29 1.70 -19.04
C SER A 398 -38.74 1.90 -20.45
N VAL A 399 -39.53 1.54 -21.46
CA VAL A 399 -39.16 1.74 -22.86
C VAL A 399 -40.00 2.87 -23.41
N ALA A 400 -39.35 3.95 -23.89
CA ALA A 400 -40.06 5.05 -24.51
C ALA A 400 -40.68 4.58 -25.84
N ASN A 401 -41.99 4.78 -25.98
CA ASN A 401 -42.71 4.39 -27.19
C ASN A 401 -42.12 5.15 -28.38
N VAL A 402 -41.91 4.41 -29.48
CA VAL A 402 -41.40 4.78 -30.82
C VAL A 402 -39.89 4.89 -31.11
N SER A 403 -38.98 5.03 -30.12
CA SER A 403 -37.52 5.06 -30.41
C SER A 403 -36.74 3.82 -29.93
N GLY A 404 -37.34 2.96 -29.10
CA GLY A 404 -36.65 1.84 -28.47
C GLY A 404 -35.67 2.27 -27.37
N SER A 405 -35.65 3.55 -27.00
CA SER A 405 -34.78 4.08 -25.95
C SER A 405 -35.23 3.56 -24.60
N VAL A 406 -34.33 2.85 -23.92
CA VAL A 406 -34.53 2.32 -22.57
C VAL A 406 -34.25 3.45 -21.56
N ASN A 407 -35.14 3.60 -20.58
CA ASN A 407 -35.02 4.56 -19.49
C ASN A 407 -35.14 3.84 -18.16
N TYR A 408 -34.23 4.15 -17.23
CA TYR A 408 -34.14 3.50 -15.93
C TYR A 408 -34.58 4.42 -14.80
N ASN A 409 -35.49 3.93 -13.95
CA ASN A 409 -35.70 4.50 -12.63
C ASN A 409 -34.56 4.05 -11.71
N MET A 410 -33.47 4.82 -11.66
CA MET A 410 -32.25 4.45 -10.94
C MET A 410 -32.48 4.17 -9.44
N GLN A 411 -33.40 4.89 -8.79
CA GLN A 411 -33.71 4.66 -7.37
C GLN A 411 -34.37 3.28 -7.16
N GLU A 412 -35.31 2.90 -8.03
CA GLU A 412 -35.92 1.58 -7.97
C GLU A 412 -34.94 0.48 -8.40
N LEU A 413 -34.10 0.75 -9.41
CA LEU A 413 -33.07 -0.17 -9.89
C LEU A 413 -32.10 -0.55 -8.76
N GLU A 414 -31.53 0.43 -8.08
CA GLU A 414 -30.61 0.23 -6.96
C GLU A 414 -31.27 -0.48 -5.78
N LYS A 415 -32.53 -0.15 -5.48
CA LYS A 415 -33.30 -0.82 -4.44
C LYS A 415 -33.50 -2.31 -4.78
N GLN A 416 -33.88 -2.62 -6.01
CA GLN A 416 -34.08 -4.01 -6.45
C GLN A 416 -32.76 -4.77 -6.53
N PHE A 417 -31.69 -4.11 -6.98
CA PHE A 417 -30.34 -4.66 -6.94
C PHE A 417 -29.90 -5.04 -5.52
N LEU A 418 -30.07 -4.14 -4.55
CA LEU A 418 -29.70 -4.44 -3.16
C LEU A 418 -30.55 -5.56 -2.56
N LYS A 419 -31.83 -5.67 -2.94
CA LYS A 419 -32.69 -6.79 -2.52
C LYS A 419 -32.22 -8.10 -3.13
N PHE A 420 -31.81 -8.08 -4.40
CA PHE A 420 -31.23 -9.23 -5.07
C PHE A 420 -29.94 -9.67 -4.37
N MET A 421 -29.04 -8.72 -4.05
CA MET A 421 -27.82 -8.96 -3.29
C MET A 421 -28.13 -9.62 -1.93
N ASP A 422 -29.02 -9.02 -1.13
CA ASP A 422 -29.35 -9.53 0.21
C ASP A 422 -29.91 -10.95 0.18
N LYS A 423 -30.78 -11.25 -0.81
CA LYS A 423 -31.44 -12.54 -0.94
C LYS A 423 -30.55 -13.65 -1.51
N ASN A 424 -29.75 -13.33 -2.53
CA ASN A 424 -29.12 -14.35 -3.38
C ASN A 424 -27.58 -14.31 -3.36
N MET A 425 -26.97 -13.16 -3.11
CA MET A 425 -25.52 -12.96 -3.26
C MET A 425 -24.94 -12.10 -2.13
N SER A 426 -25.39 -12.35 -0.90
CA SER A 426 -24.97 -11.57 0.26
C SER A 426 -23.48 -11.83 0.55
N MET A 427 -22.71 -10.74 0.62
CA MET A 427 -21.27 -10.79 0.81
C MET A 427 -20.90 -9.96 2.03
N SER A 428 -20.49 -10.64 3.10
CA SER A 428 -20.00 -9.96 4.31
C SER A 428 -18.84 -9.03 3.95
N GLY A 429 -18.86 -7.82 4.49
CA GLY A 429 -17.80 -6.82 4.28
C GLY A 429 -17.85 -6.05 2.97
N ALA A 430 -18.66 -6.46 2.00
CA ALA A 430 -18.88 -5.69 0.78
C ALA A 430 -19.82 -4.51 1.04
N LYS A 431 -19.49 -3.35 0.46
CA LYS A 431 -20.29 -2.12 0.54
C LYS A 431 -20.42 -1.53 -0.86
N LEU A 432 -21.65 -1.20 -1.26
CA LEU A 432 -21.95 -0.57 -2.54
C LEU A 432 -22.01 0.95 -2.40
N PHE A 433 -21.44 1.66 -3.37
CA PHE A 433 -21.49 3.10 -3.46
C PHE A 433 -21.91 3.53 -4.85
N ARG A 434 -22.68 4.62 -4.93
CA ARG A 434 -22.76 5.44 -6.13
C ARG A 434 -21.56 6.40 -6.11
N THR A 435 -20.82 6.49 -7.20
CA THR A 435 -19.64 7.34 -7.33
C THR A 435 -19.88 8.41 -8.40
N GLY A 436 -19.42 9.64 -8.15
CA GLY A 436 -19.61 10.75 -9.09
C GLY A 436 -18.82 12.00 -8.70
N GLU A 437 -18.81 12.99 -9.59
CA GLU A 437 -18.07 14.25 -9.39
C GLU A 437 -18.52 15.04 -8.15
N GLY A 438 -19.79 14.90 -7.75
CA GLY A 438 -20.38 15.57 -6.59
C GLY A 438 -20.09 14.92 -5.23
N GLY A 439 -19.34 13.81 -5.20
CA GLY A 439 -19.09 13.02 -4.00
C GLY A 439 -19.60 11.58 -4.14
N ASN A 440 -19.33 10.77 -3.13
CA ASN A 440 -19.75 9.36 -3.11
C ASN A 440 -20.97 9.19 -2.21
N THR A 441 -21.83 8.21 -2.49
CA THR A 441 -22.98 7.88 -1.65
C THR A 441 -23.01 6.39 -1.35
N ALA A 442 -22.96 6.01 -0.08
CA ALA A 442 -23.14 4.62 0.32
C ALA A 442 -24.60 4.20 0.19
N LEU A 443 -24.83 3.06 -0.47
CA LEU A 443 -26.15 2.50 -0.71
C LEU A 443 -26.36 1.27 0.18
N SER A 444 -27.54 1.19 0.81
CA SER A 444 -27.90 0.09 1.72
C SER A 444 -29.41 -0.10 1.80
N LEU A 445 -29.86 -1.21 2.38
CA LEU A 445 -31.26 -1.41 2.73
C LEU A 445 -31.47 -1.24 4.23
N VAL A 446 -32.46 -0.44 4.61
CA VAL A 446 -32.98 -0.35 5.97
C VAL A 446 -34.47 -0.66 5.91
N ASN A 447 -34.88 -1.78 6.53
CA ASN A 447 -36.26 -2.28 6.49
C ASN A 447 -36.82 -2.44 5.06
N GLY A 448 -35.99 -2.91 4.12
CA GLY A 448 -36.38 -3.14 2.73
C GLY A 448 -36.50 -1.87 1.86
N ASN A 449 -36.19 -0.70 2.41
CA ASN A 449 -36.13 0.57 1.70
C ASN A 449 -34.68 0.97 1.44
N LEU A 450 -34.45 1.63 0.30
CA LEU A 450 -33.16 2.21 -0.04
C LEU A 450 -32.80 3.27 1.00
N ASN A 451 -31.61 3.14 1.57
CA ASN A 451 -31.01 4.11 2.47
C ASN A 451 -29.69 4.60 1.86
N GLU A 452 -29.60 5.92 1.72
CA GLU A 452 -28.47 6.63 1.12
C GLU A 452 -27.73 7.39 2.22
N ASN A 453 -26.44 7.12 2.39
CA ASN A 453 -25.58 7.85 3.33
C ASN A 453 -24.50 8.58 2.54
N ASN A 454 -24.47 9.90 2.63
CA ASN A 454 -23.47 10.71 1.94
C ASN A 454 -22.06 10.39 2.46
N CYS A 455 -21.13 10.13 1.53
CA CYS A 455 -19.71 9.87 1.77
C CYS A 455 -18.90 10.99 1.09
N PRO A 456 -18.61 12.08 1.82
CA PRO A 456 -18.00 13.28 1.25
C PRO A 456 -16.56 13.10 0.79
#